data_AF-A0A3T1D5F6-F1
#
_entry.id   AF-A0A3T1D5F6-F1
#
_cell.length_a   1.000
_cell.length_b   1.000
_cell.length_c   1.000
_cell.angle_alpha   90.00
_cell.angle_beta   90.00
_cell.angle_gamma   90.00
#
_symmetry.space_group_name_H-M   'P 1'
#
loop_
_entity.id
_entity.type
_entity.pdbx_description
1 polymer ?
#
loop_
_entity_poly.entity_id
_entity_poly.type
_entity_poly.pdbx_seq_one_letter_code
_entity_poly.pdbx_strand_id
1 'polypeptide(L)'
;MEIIFELKNVNKLPTIDELVKFMWYEKANISRVGNDKMFRGGEEISLSWNKWVNDTRWTNHIKSTEYIYIQYVQSTYFKIEVDDSALIVDKRAAALVAKLIIETAETLSNVDKENLLNRIEENNEYYQYSFESAVEVSLKE
;
A
#
# COMPACT_ATOMS: atom_id res chain seq x y z
N MET A 1 6.72 9.49 1.05
CA MET A 1 5.56 9.38 1.97
C MET A 1 5.78 8.22 2.90
N GLU A 2 5.53 8.42 4.19
CA GLU A 2 5.66 7.39 5.22
C GLU A 2 4.37 7.33 6.05
N ILE A 3 3.91 6.11 6.35
CA ILE A 3 2.78 5.84 7.26
C ILE A 3 3.26 4.85 8.31
N ILE A 4 3.15 5.23 9.58
CA ILE A 4 3.49 4.37 10.72
C ILE A 4 2.29 4.25 11.63
N PHE A 5 1.95 3.02 12.00
CA PHE A 5 0.89 2.74 12.98
C PHE A 5 1.20 1.50 13.81
N GLU A 6 0.60 1.44 14.99
CA GLU A 6 0.78 0.32 15.91
C GLU A 6 -0.43 -0.62 15.85
N LEU A 7 -0.17 -1.91 15.65
CA LEU A 7 -1.13 -3.00 15.82
C LEU A 7 -0.55 -4.04 16.77
N LYS A 8 -1.19 -4.21 17.93
CA LYS A 8 -0.80 -5.26 18.88
C LYS A 8 -1.38 -6.61 18.47
N ASN A 9 -0.56 -7.65 18.56
CA ASN A 9 -0.96 -9.06 18.38
C ASN A 9 -1.60 -9.35 17.02
N VAL A 10 -0.91 -9.03 15.92
CA VAL A 10 -1.44 -9.32 14.58
C VAL A 10 -1.39 -10.82 14.29
N ASN A 11 -2.52 -11.49 14.49
CA ASN A 11 -2.68 -12.92 14.19
C ASN A 11 -3.00 -13.19 12.71
N LYS A 12 -3.43 -12.15 11.99
CA LYS A 12 -3.85 -12.25 10.59
C LYS A 12 -3.43 -11.01 9.84
N LEU A 13 -2.73 -11.23 8.73
CA LEU A 13 -2.37 -10.23 7.74
C LEU A 13 -3.00 -10.57 6.41
N PRO A 14 -3.30 -9.55 5.58
CA PRO A 14 -3.69 -9.79 4.20
C PRO A 14 -2.59 -10.56 3.47
N THR A 15 -2.99 -11.39 2.52
CA THR A 15 -2.10 -12.02 1.55
C THR A 15 -1.55 -10.97 0.58
N ILE A 16 -0.46 -11.30 -0.12
CA ILE A 16 0.09 -10.42 -1.15
C ILE A 16 -0.94 -10.14 -2.25
N ASP A 17 -1.75 -11.14 -2.64
CA ASP A 17 -2.76 -10.97 -3.68
C ASP A 17 -3.90 -10.03 -3.23
N GLU A 18 -4.30 -10.09 -1.95
CA GLU A 18 -5.26 -9.16 -1.36
C GLU A 18 -4.72 -7.73 -1.34
N LEU A 19 -3.45 -7.55 -0.96
CA LEU A 19 -2.76 -6.25 -1.02
C LEU A 19 -2.77 -5.70 -2.45
N VAL A 20 -2.31 -6.48 -3.43
CA VAL A 20 -2.21 -6.06 -4.84
C VAL A 20 -3.56 -5.64 -5.40
N LYS A 21 -4.61 -6.43 -5.12
CA LYS A 21 -5.98 -6.13 -5.55
C LYS A 21 -6.47 -4.81 -4.97
N PHE A 22 -6.17 -4.54 -3.70
CA PHE A 22 -6.66 -3.35 -3.00
C PHE A 22 -5.85 -2.09 -3.35
N MET A 23 -4.55 -2.24 -3.58
CA MET A 23 -3.63 -1.17 -3.98
C MET A 23 -3.96 -0.63 -5.37
N TRP A 24 -4.13 -1.53 -6.34
CA TRP A 24 -4.32 -1.17 -7.74
C TRP A 24 -5.61 -1.78 -8.30
N TYR A 25 -5.55 -3.05 -8.68
CA TYR A 25 -6.68 -3.83 -9.19
C TYR A 25 -6.29 -5.30 -9.27
N GLU A 26 -7.29 -6.17 -9.49
CA GLU A 26 -7.06 -7.60 -9.60
C GLU A 26 -6.15 -7.95 -10.78
N LYS A 27 -5.10 -8.74 -10.53
CA LYS A 27 -4.09 -9.19 -11.53
C LYS A 27 -3.27 -8.07 -12.16
N ALA A 28 -3.01 -6.98 -11.45
CA ALA A 28 -1.95 -6.04 -11.83
C ALA A 28 -0.63 -6.81 -12.03
N ASN A 29 0.13 -6.46 -13.08
CA ASN A 29 1.48 -7.01 -13.24
C ASN A 29 2.37 -6.29 -12.23
N ILE A 30 2.99 -7.05 -11.34
CA ILE A 30 3.79 -6.48 -10.26
C ILE A 30 5.22 -7.00 -10.29
N SER A 31 6.13 -6.18 -9.81
CA SER A 31 7.41 -6.63 -9.28
C SER A 31 7.29 -6.75 -7.77
N ARG A 32 7.86 -7.81 -7.20
CA ARG A 32 7.84 -8.03 -5.75
C ARG A 32 9.16 -8.53 -5.21
N VAL A 33 9.51 -8.10 -4.01
CA VAL A 33 10.51 -8.75 -3.16
C VAL A 33 9.81 -9.26 -1.92
N GLY A 34 10.08 -10.52 -1.58
CA GLY A 34 9.43 -11.21 -0.48
C GLY A 34 8.18 -11.99 -0.88
N ASN A 35 7.60 -12.68 0.09
CA ASN A 35 6.42 -13.53 -0.06
C ASN A 35 5.59 -13.51 1.23
N ASP A 36 4.43 -14.17 1.21
CA ASP A 36 3.51 -14.25 2.35
C ASP A 36 4.17 -14.78 3.63
N LYS A 37 5.15 -15.71 3.52
CA LYS A 37 5.86 -16.22 4.70
C LYS A 37 6.76 -15.16 5.31
N MET A 38 7.50 -14.42 4.49
CA MET A 38 8.35 -13.31 4.94
C MET A 38 7.48 -12.20 5.55
N PHE A 39 6.39 -11.81 4.88
CA PHE A 39 5.48 -10.79 5.40
C PHE A 39 4.90 -11.16 6.76
N ARG A 40 4.43 -12.40 6.93
CA ARG A 40 3.92 -12.91 8.22
C ARG A 40 5.01 -13.16 9.25
N GLY A 41 6.24 -13.43 8.81
CA GLY A 41 7.43 -13.54 9.66
C GLY A 41 7.94 -12.21 10.19
N GLY A 42 7.33 -11.10 9.75
CA GLY A 42 7.71 -9.76 10.12
C GLY A 42 8.92 -9.20 9.39
N GLU A 43 9.21 -9.77 8.22
CA GLU A 43 10.20 -9.24 7.31
C GLU A 43 9.59 -8.18 6.40
N GLU A 44 10.46 -7.34 5.85
CA GLU A 44 10.07 -6.38 4.82
C GLU A 44 9.64 -7.11 3.55
N ILE A 45 8.57 -6.62 2.94
CA ILE A 45 8.23 -6.90 1.55
C ILE A 45 8.23 -5.59 0.77
N SER A 46 8.50 -5.69 -0.53
CA SER A 46 8.32 -4.56 -1.45
C SER A 46 7.46 -4.97 -2.63
N LEU A 47 6.57 -4.07 -3.03
CA LEU A 47 5.63 -4.27 -4.14
C LEU A 47 5.73 -3.07 -5.07
N SER A 48 5.70 -3.32 -6.38
CA SER A 48 5.66 -2.28 -7.41
C SER A 48 4.71 -2.68 -8.53
N TRP A 49 3.91 -1.73 -9.01
CA TRP A 49 3.10 -1.93 -10.21
C TRP A 49 3.95 -1.68 -11.46
N ASN A 50 4.06 -2.69 -12.31
CA ASN A 50 4.73 -2.60 -13.61
C ASN A 50 3.82 -1.88 -14.61
N LYS A 51 3.65 -0.57 -14.42
CA LYS A 51 2.62 0.26 -15.07
C LYS A 51 2.60 0.09 -16.58
N TRP A 52 3.78 0.10 -17.21
CA TRP A 52 3.99 0.00 -18.66
C TRP A 52 3.57 -1.34 -19.27
N VAL A 53 3.56 -2.44 -18.49
CA VAL A 53 3.08 -3.75 -18.96
C VAL A 53 1.57 -3.76 -19.05
N ASN A 54 0.91 -3.08 -18.12
CA ASN A 54 -0.54 -3.07 -18.02
C ASN A 54 -1.21 -1.94 -18.83
N ASP A 55 -0.52 -0.82 -19.00
CA ASP A 55 -1.04 0.37 -19.63
C ASP A 55 0.07 1.04 -20.47
N THR A 56 -0.11 1.02 -21.79
CA THR A 56 0.90 1.48 -22.75
C THR A 56 1.17 2.98 -22.68
N ARG A 57 0.30 3.77 -22.04
CA ARG A 57 0.53 5.21 -21.81
C ARG A 57 1.78 5.47 -20.98
N TRP A 58 2.21 4.47 -20.19
CA TRP A 58 3.40 4.54 -19.33
C TRP A 58 4.71 4.15 -20.02
N THR A 59 4.68 3.71 -21.28
CA THR A 59 5.85 3.14 -21.97
C THR A 59 7.09 4.04 -21.92
N ASN A 60 6.89 5.36 -21.99
CA ASN A 60 7.97 6.34 -21.96
C ASN A 60 7.97 7.19 -20.68
N HIS A 61 7.17 6.81 -19.69
CA HIS A 61 7.07 7.53 -18.43
C HIS A 61 8.26 7.15 -17.53
N ILE A 62 9.02 8.16 -17.08
CA ILE A 62 10.23 7.95 -16.28
C ILE A 62 9.97 7.23 -14.95
N LYS A 63 8.75 7.37 -14.42
CA LYS A 63 8.27 6.76 -13.18
C LYS A 63 7.25 5.66 -13.47
N SER A 64 7.61 4.73 -14.35
CA SER A 64 6.75 3.59 -14.71
C SER A 64 6.89 2.40 -13.74
N THR A 65 7.76 2.50 -12.73
CA THR A 65 7.98 1.49 -11.69
C THR A 65 8.48 2.17 -10.42
N GLU A 66 7.68 2.10 -9.36
CA GLU A 66 7.98 2.66 -8.04
C GLU A 66 7.66 1.62 -6.97
N TYR A 67 8.54 1.47 -5.99
CA TYR A 67 8.40 0.45 -4.96
C TYR A 67 7.75 1.01 -3.70
N ILE A 68 6.78 0.26 -3.18
CA ILE A 68 6.13 0.47 -1.90
C ILE A 68 6.67 -0.58 -0.94
N TYR A 69 7.28 -0.14 0.14
CA TYR A 69 7.88 -0.96 1.17
C TYR A 69 6.91 -1.13 2.32
N ILE A 70 6.72 -2.37 2.77
CA ILE A 70 5.82 -2.72 3.86
C ILE A 70 6.64 -3.51 4.87
N GLN A 71 6.82 -2.95 6.05
CA GLN A 71 7.64 -3.48 7.12
C GLN A 71 6.80 -3.73 8.37
N TYR A 72 6.95 -4.89 8.99
CA TYR A 72 6.42 -5.16 10.33
C TYR A 72 7.55 -5.08 11.35
N VAL A 73 7.69 -3.91 11.95
CA VAL A 73 8.77 -3.53 12.85
C VAL A 73 8.41 -3.89 14.30
N GLN A 74 9.36 -4.51 15.02
CA GLN A 74 9.27 -4.76 16.47
C GLN A 74 8.00 -5.52 16.94
N SER A 75 7.41 -6.35 16.08
CA SER A 75 6.23 -7.18 16.39
C SER A 75 4.96 -6.41 16.80
N THR A 76 4.93 -5.09 16.62
CA THR A 76 3.74 -4.26 16.90
C THR A 76 3.58 -3.08 15.96
N TYR A 77 4.62 -2.66 15.24
CA TYR A 77 4.55 -1.49 14.37
C TYR A 77 4.53 -1.90 12.91
N PHE A 78 3.65 -1.29 12.13
CA PHE A 78 3.72 -1.32 10.68
C PHE A 78 4.29 -0.01 10.20
N LYS A 79 5.23 -0.11 9.27
CA LYS A 79 5.75 1.01 8.50
C LYS A 79 5.50 0.73 7.03
N ILE A 80 4.86 1.69 6.36
CA ILE A 80 4.62 1.68 4.93
C ILE A 80 5.29 2.90 4.34
N GLU A 81 6.14 2.70 3.35
CA GLU A 81 6.96 3.76 2.77
C GLU A 81 6.93 3.69 1.24
N VAL A 82 6.90 4.85 0.62
CA VAL A 82 7.12 5.05 -0.80
C VAL A 82 7.90 6.35 -0.96
N ASP A 83 8.73 6.47 -2.00
CA ASP A 83 9.55 7.66 -2.24
C ASP A 83 8.72 8.96 -2.21
N ASP A 84 9.26 10.05 -1.69
CA ASP A 84 8.59 11.35 -1.67
C ASP A 84 8.33 11.88 -3.09
N SER A 85 9.22 11.57 -4.02
CA SER A 85 9.08 11.86 -5.43
C SER A 85 8.08 10.94 -6.13
N ALA A 86 7.51 9.96 -5.44
CA ALA A 86 6.63 9.01 -6.10
C ALA A 86 5.34 9.66 -6.62
N LEU A 87 4.78 9.07 -7.67
CA LEU A 87 3.54 9.52 -8.29
C LEU A 87 2.33 9.32 -7.37
N ILE A 88 1.27 10.08 -7.63
CA ILE A 88 0.02 10.00 -6.85
C ILE A 88 -0.54 8.57 -6.81
N VAL A 89 -0.47 7.81 -7.91
CA VAL A 89 -0.99 6.44 -7.96
C VAL A 89 -0.29 5.48 -6.98
N ASP A 90 1.02 5.64 -6.76
CA ASP A 90 1.78 4.81 -5.82
C ASP A 90 1.64 5.29 -4.39
N LYS A 91 1.56 6.61 -4.17
CA LYS A 91 1.22 7.19 -2.85
C LYS A 91 -0.17 6.76 -2.38
N ARG A 92 -1.16 6.77 -3.28
CA ARG A 92 -2.48 6.18 -3.04
C ARG A 92 -2.39 4.70 -2.69
N ALA A 93 -1.66 3.92 -3.48
CA ALA A 93 -1.52 2.49 -3.23
C ALA A 93 -0.92 2.21 -1.84
N ALA A 94 0.13 2.94 -1.45
CA ALA A 94 0.72 2.86 -0.11
C ALA A 94 -0.26 3.24 1.02
N ALA A 95 -1.08 4.27 0.83
CA ALA A 95 -2.14 4.61 1.77
C ALA A 95 -3.16 3.45 1.93
N LEU A 96 -3.56 2.83 0.83
CA LEU A 96 -4.51 1.72 0.85
C LEU A 96 -3.96 0.45 1.52
N VAL A 97 -2.65 0.22 1.48
CA VAL A 97 -2.03 -0.86 2.27
C VAL A 97 -2.30 -0.68 3.76
N ALA A 98 -2.11 0.54 4.29
CA ALA A 98 -2.33 0.83 5.70
C ALA A 98 -3.76 0.50 6.11
N LYS A 99 -4.71 0.98 5.30
CA LYS A 99 -6.14 0.75 5.48
C LYS A 99 -6.47 -0.75 5.54
N LEU A 100 -6.02 -1.52 4.54
CA LEU A 100 -6.33 -2.95 4.48
C LEU A 100 -5.74 -3.74 5.65
N ILE A 101 -4.50 -3.42 6.07
CA ILE A 101 -3.88 -4.06 7.23
C ILE A 101 -4.70 -3.79 8.50
N ILE A 102 -5.15 -2.55 8.72
CA ILE A 102 -5.96 -2.17 9.88
C ILE A 102 -7.34 -2.84 9.85
N GLU A 103 -8.01 -2.84 8.69
CA GLU A 103 -9.31 -3.47 8.51
C GLU A 103 -9.25 -4.98 8.79
N THR A 104 -8.16 -5.64 8.36
CA THR A 104 -7.94 -7.08 8.53
C THR A 104 -7.52 -7.46 9.96
N ALA A 105 -7.09 -6.49 10.78
CA ALA A 105 -6.62 -6.76 12.14
C ALA A 105 -7.77 -7.19 13.06
N GLU A 106 -7.97 -8.49 13.28
CA GLU A 106 -9.05 -9.03 14.12
C GLU A 106 -8.90 -8.66 15.61
N THR A 107 -7.73 -8.18 16.04
CA THR A 107 -7.45 -7.84 17.44
C THR A 107 -7.89 -6.44 17.86
N LEU A 108 -8.24 -5.58 16.90
CA LEU A 108 -8.81 -4.26 17.20
C LEU A 108 -10.34 -4.35 17.27
N SER A 109 -10.92 -3.67 18.25
CA SER A 109 -12.36 -3.40 18.24
C SER A 109 -12.71 -2.55 17.01
N ASN A 110 -13.96 -2.62 16.56
CA ASN A 110 -14.41 -1.79 15.43
C ASN A 110 -14.19 -0.29 15.69
N VAL A 111 -14.38 0.15 16.94
CA VAL A 111 -14.15 1.54 17.35
C VAL A 111 -12.67 1.92 17.24
N ASP A 112 -11.77 1.03 17.65
CA ASP A 112 -10.32 1.29 17.55
C ASP A 112 -9.86 1.33 16.09
N LYS A 113 -10.41 0.45 15.24
CA LYS A 113 -10.16 0.48 13.80
C LYS A 113 -10.61 1.80 13.19
N GLU A 114 -11.85 2.20 13.45
CA GLU A 114 -12.42 3.44 12.91
C GLU A 114 -11.62 4.66 13.35
N ASN A 115 -11.25 4.74 14.63
CA ASN A 115 -10.41 5.83 15.14
C ASN A 115 -9.02 5.87 14.47
N LEU A 116 -8.38 4.72 14.28
CA LEU A 116 -7.08 4.66 13.63
C LEU A 116 -7.16 4.99 12.13
N LEU A 117 -8.17 4.47 11.45
CA LEU A 117 -8.42 4.75 10.04
C LEU A 117 -8.70 6.24 9.83
N ASN A 118 -9.61 6.84 10.60
CA ASN A 118 -9.91 8.28 10.52
C ASN A 118 -8.64 9.12 10.69
N ARG A 119 -7.79 8.78 11.67
CA ARG A 119 -6.51 9.48 11.85
C ARG A 119 -5.59 9.36 10.64
N ILE A 120 -5.51 8.20 9.99
CA ILE A 120 -4.64 8.02 8.83
C ILE A 120 -5.26 8.70 7.60
N GLU A 121 -6.56 8.59 7.40
CA GLU A 121 -7.30 9.19 6.29
C GLU A 121 -7.27 10.71 6.33
N GLU A 122 -7.48 11.32 7.51
CA GLU A 122 -7.39 12.78 7.71
C GLU A 122 -5.99 13.35 7.40
N ASN A 123 -4.95 12.54 7.56
CA ASN A 123 -3.55 12.94 7.33
C ASN A 123 -3.02 12.49 5.96
N ASN A 124 -3.86 11.90 5.10
CA ASN A 124 -3.42 11.36 3.83
C ASN A 124 -4.42 11.68 2.72
N GLU A 125 -4.13 12.75 1.97
CA GLU A 125 -4.98 13.21 0.88
C GLU A 125 -5.16 12.19 -0.25
N TYR A 126 -4.36 11.13 -0.31
CA TYR A 126 -4.39 10.18 -1.42
C TYR A 126 -5.59 9.21 -1.38
N TYR A 127 -6.28 9.09 -0.25
CA TYR A 127 -7.50 8.26 -0.15
C TYR A 127 -8.67 8.78 -0.98
N GLN A 128 -8.68 10.07 -1.32
CA GLN A 128 -9.78 10.65 -2.11
C GLN A 128 -9.77 10.21 -3.59
N TYR A 129 -8.65 9.68 -4.07
CA TYR A 129 -8.50 9.27 -5.46
C TYR A 129 -9.00 7.84 -5.69
N SER A 130 -9.76 7.62 -6.76
CA SER A 130 -9.94 6.28 -7.32
C SER A 130 -8.63 5.84 -7.97
N PHE A 131 -8.51 4.55 -8.30
CA PHE A 131 -7.34 4.07 -9.03
C PHE A 131 -7.20 4.80 -10.37
N GLU A 132 -8.30 4.93 -11.12
CA GLU A 132 -8.33 5.58 -12.43
C GLU A 132 -8.01 7.07 -12.31
N SER A 133 -8.58 7.79 -11.35
CA SER A 133 -8.28 9.21 -11.19
C SER A 133 -6.84 9.46 -10.78
N ALA A 134 -6.28 8.60 -9.92
CA ALA A 134 -4.87 8.66 -9.56
C ALA A 134 -3.96 8.41 -10.77
N VAL A 135 -4.30 7.46 -11.66
CA VAL A 135 -3.57 7.21 -12.91
C VAL A 135 -3.60 8.44 -13.82
N GLU A 136 -4.77 9.06 -14.02
CA GLU A 136 -4.91 10.23 -14.90
C GLU A 136 -4.15 11.46 -14.42
N VAL A 137 -4.04 11.63 -13.09
CA VAL A 137 -3.22 12.70 -12.52
C VAL A 137 -1.74 12.37 -12.66
N SER A 138 -1.36 11.15 -12.32
CA SER A 138 0.04 10.70 -12.34
C SER A 138 0.67 10.73 -13.74
N LEU A 139 -0.10 10.51 -14.81
CA LEU A 139 0.38 10.61 -16.19
C LEU A 139 0.74 12.04 -16.63
N LYS A 140 0.37 13.05 -15.83
CA LYS A 140 0.60 14.48 -16.12
C LYS A 140 1.72 15.09 -15.25
N GLU A 141 2.22 14.33 -14.27
CA GLU A 141 3.33 14.72 -13.38
C GLU A 141 4.70 14.52 -14.04
#